data_AF-A0A0G0SQP7-F1
#
_entry.id   AF-A0A0G0SQP7-F1
#
_cell.length_a   1.000
_cell.length_b   1.000
_cell.length_c   1.000
_cell.angle_alpha   90.00
_cell.angle_beta   90.00
_cell.angle_gamma   90.00
#
_symmetry.space_group_name_H-M   'P 1'
#
loop_
_entity.id
_entity.type
_entity.pdbx_description
1 polymer ?
#
loop_
_entity_poly.entity_id
_entity_poly.type
_entity_poly.pdbx_seq_one_letter_code
_entity_poly.pdbx_strand_id
1 'polypeptide(L)'
;MGKKKITEQSQESTFKEKETMDAAVVRSATLKKNKKVQAGRIYIKASYNNTIVTVTDTKGGVLAWVTAGSLGFSGPKKATPFASSKTVAAIAEKLKNTGPIDVEVIVKGVGGGRDSAIRSLINHGFNITTLRDITPIPHNGPRPKKPRRI
;
A
#
# COMPACT_ATOMS: atom_id res chain seq x y z
N MET A 1 3.95 -55.44 41.50
CA MET A 1 4.82 -54.25 41.63
C MET A 1 5.01 -53.62 40.27
N GLY A 2 4.75 -52.32 40.13
CA GLY A 2 5.00 -51.60 38.88
C GLY A 2 4.36 -50.22 38.88
N LYS A 3 4.79 -49.34 39.80
CA LYS A 3 4.40 -47.93 39.78
C LYS A 3 4.92 -47.33 38.47
N LYS A 4 4.02 -46.95 37.55
CA LYS A 4 4.38 -46.10 36.41
C LYS A 4 4.90 -44.77 36.95
N LYS A 5 6.20 -44.53 36.85
CA LYS A 5 6.76 -43.18 37.01
C LYS A 5 6.37 -42.38 35.78
N ILE A 6 5.37 -41.53 35.92
CA ILE A 6 5.10 -40.45 34.98
C ILE A 6 6.08 -39.34 35.36
N THR A 7 7.07 -39.10 34.51
CA THR A 7 8.04 -38.02 34.67
C THR A 7 7.32 -36.72 34.32
N GLU A 8 6.95 -35.93 35.33
CA GLU A 8 6.46 -34.57 35.14
C GLU A 8 7.59 -33.74 34.51
N GLN A 9 7.43 -33.37 33.24
CA GLN A 9 8.30 -32.39 32.61
C GLN A 9 8.05 -31.05 33.32
N SER A 10 9.04 -30.62 34.11
CA SER A 10 9.01 -29.41 34.93
C SER A 10 8.55 -28.20 34.10
N GLN A 11 7.50 -27.55 34.59
CA GLN A 11 6.89 -26.36 33.98
C GLN A 11 7.92 -25.24 33.75
N GLU A 12 9.00 -25.18 34.55
CA GLU A 12 10.07 -24.19 34.40
C GLU A 12 10.84 -24.31 33.07
N SER A 13 10.95 -25.51 32.51
CA SER A 13 11.60 -25.72 31.20
C SER A 13 10.74 -25.19 30.05
N THR A 14 9.42 -25.37 30.13
CA THR A 14 8.45 -24.87 29.15
C THR A 14 8.26 -23.36 29.24
N PHE A 15 8.39 -22.76 30.43
CA PHE A 15 8.38 -21.29 30.59
C PHE A 15 9.65 -20.63 30.03
N LYS A 16 10.84 -21.22 30.23
CA LYS A 16 12.09 -20.72 29.62
C LYS A 16 12.11 -20.83 28.09
N GLU A 17 11.55 -21.91 27.53
CA GLU A 17 11.38 -22.03 26.08
C GLU A 17 10.40 -20.99 25.54
N LYS A 18 9.29 -20.71 26.24
CA LYS A 18 8.36 -19.63 25.86
C LYS A 18 8.98 -18.24 25.96
N GLU A 19 9.73 -17.93 27.02
CA GLU A 19 10.40 -16.63 27.16
C GLU A 19 11.48 -16.40 26.09
N THR A 20 12.22 -17.45 25.72
CA THR A 20 13.22 -17.37 24.65
C THR A 20 12.58 -17.26 23.26
N MET A 21 11.46 -17.94 23.03
CA MET A 21 10.64 -17.79 21.82
C MET A 21 10.00 -16.40 21.73
N ASP A 22 9.44 -15.87 22.82
CA ASP A 22 8.87 -14.53 22.87
C ASP A 22 9.95 -13.46 22.70
N ALA A 23 11.13 -13.64 23.30
CA ALA A 23 12.28 -12.76 23.07
C ALA A 23 12.80 -12.84 21.63
N ALA A 24 12.74 -14.00 20.96
CA ALA A 24 13.10 -14.16 19.55
C ALA A 24 12.04 -13.55 18.60
N VAL A 25 10.75 -13.64 18.94
CA VAL A 25 9.65 -12.98 18.24
C VAL A 25 9.75 -11.45 18.40
N VAL A 26 10.05 -10.97 19.61
CA VAL A 26 10.27 -9.54 19.88
C VAL A 26 11.54 -9.04 19.19
N ARG A 27 12.64 -9.82 19.18
CA ARG A 27 13.88 -9.50 18.43
C ARG A 27 13.67 -9.48 16.92
N SER A 28 12.96 -10.44 16.36
CA SER A 28 12.64 -10.45 14.92
C SER A 28 11.65 -9.33 14.55
N ALA A 29 10.73 -8.95 15.44
CA ALA A 29 9.88 -7.78 15.30
C ALA A 29 10.65 -6.45 15.43
N THR A 30 11.69 -6.38 16.28
CA THR A 30 12.56 -5.19 16.40
C THR A 30 13.62 -5.09 15.32
N LEU A 31 14.06 -6.21 14.71
CA LEU A 31 14.94 -6.24 13.53
C LEU A 31 14.19 -5.78 12.26
N LYS A 32 12.86 -5.94 12.22
CA LYS A 32 11.97 -5.26 11.27
C LYS A 32 11.74 -3.78 11.65
N LYS A 33 12.70 -3.12 12.29
CA LYS A 33 12.67 -1.67 12.53
C LYS A 33 12.68 -0.95 11.18
N ASN A 34 11.48 -0.53 10.80
CA ASN A 34 11.11 0.57 9.91
C ASN A 34 12.32 1.37 9.41
N LYS A 35 12.91 0.94 8.30
CA LYS A 35 13.70 1.87 7.47
C LYS A 35 12.73 2.95 7.04
N LYS A 36 12.79 4.11 7.69
CA LYS A 36 12.07 5.29 7.23
C LYS A 36 12.64 5.64 5.87
N VAL A 37 11.80 5.50 4.87
CA VAL A 37 12.14 5.90 3.51
C VAL A 37 11.93 7.40 3.47
N GLN A 38 12.95 8.16 3.10
CA GLN A 38 12.85 9.63 3.10
C GLN A 38 12.19 10.13 1.81
N ALA A 39 12.59 9.54 0.68
CA ALA A 39 12.10 9.87 -0.66
C ALA A 39 11.52 8.64 -1.35
N GLY A 40 10.41 8.81 -2.08
CA GLY A 40 9.76 7.72 -2.79
C GLY A 40 9.00 8.16 -4.03
N ARG A 41 8.31 7.21 -4.65
CA ARG A 41 7.44 7.44 -5.81
C ARG A 41 6.02 6.96 -5.53
N ILE A 42 5.04 7.76 -5.91
CA ILE A 42 3.62 7.41 -5.84
C ILE A 42 3.09 7.24 -7.25
N TYR A 43 2.64 6.03 -7.56
CA TYR A 43 1.95 5.73 -8.80
C TYR A 43 0.44 5.86 -8.60
N ILE A 44 -0.18 6.76 -9.36
CA ILE A 44 -1.63 6.94 -9.39
C ILE A 44 -2.13 6.42 -10.73
N LYS A 45 -2.84 5.28 -10.72
CA LYS A 45 -3.52 4.75 -11.91
C LYS A 45 -5.00 5.14 -11.84
N ALA A 46 -5.36 6.14 -12.64
CA ALA A 46 -6.72 6.66 -12.76
C ALA A 46 -7.39 6.11 -14.03
N SER A 47 -8.25 5.11 -13.87
CA SER A 47 -9.08 4.56 -14.94
C SER A 47 -10.52 5.07 -14.82
N TYR A 48 -11.34 4.87 -15.85
CA TYR A 48 -12.77 5.22 -15.84
C TYR A 48 -13.58 4.45 -14.80
N ASN A 49 -13.10 3.30 -14.32
CA ASN A 49 -13.87 2.41 -13.44
C ASN A 49 -13.26 2.25 -12.04
N ASN A 50 -12.02 2.73 -11.82
CA ASN A 50 -11.30 2.54 -10.57
C ASN A 50 -10.08 3.47 -10.47
N THR A 51 -9.71 3.81 -9.24
CA THR A 51 -8.46 4.49 -8.91
C THR A 51 -7.60 3.57 -8.03
N ILE A 52 -6.35 3.40 -8.43
CA ILE A 52 -5.36 2.58 -7.71
C ILE A 52 -4.18 3.48 -7.38
N VAL A 53 -3.77 3.48 -6.11
CA VAL A 53 -2.63 4.26 -5.64
C VAL A 53 -1.61 3.30 -5.03
N THR A 54 -0.37 3.41 -5.47
CA THR A 54 0.73 2.53 -5.06
C THR A 54 1.93 3.39 -4.68
N VAL A 55 2.45 3.19 -3.49
CA VAL A 55 3.62 3.91 -2.96
C VAL A 55 4.81 2.98 -2.96
N THR A 56 5.92 3.50 -3.46
CA THR A 56 7.15 2.75 -3.69
C THR A 56 8.37 3.53 -3.25
N ASP A 57 9.47 2.81 -3.01
CA ASP A 57 10.80 3.37 -2.90
C ASP A 57 11.27 3.94 -4.25
N THR A 58 12.33 4.75 -4.24
CA THR A 58 13.00 5.22 -5.47
C THR A 58 13.43 4.06 -6.39
N LYS A 59 13.75 2.90 -5.80
CA LYS A 59 14.16 1.68 -6.51
C LYS A 59 12.97 0.84 -7.04
N GLY A 60 11.74 1.21 -6.73
CA GLY A 60 10.52 0.50 -7.18
C GLY A 60 10.02 -0.60 -6.25
N GLY A 61 10.59 -0.76 -5.06
CA GLY A 61 10.02 -1.64 -4.02
C GLY A 61 8.71 -1.08 -3.50
N VAL A 62 7.64 -1.87 -3.44
CA VAL A 62 6.31 -1.42 -2.99
C VAL A 62 6.23 -1.42 -1.46
N LEU A 63 5.90 -0.27 -0.87
CA LEU A 63 5.64 -0.16 0.58
C LEU A 63 4.18 -0.44 0.89
N ALA A 64 3.28 0.26 0.18
CA ALA A 64 1.86 0.20 0.43
C ALA A 64 1.08 0.46 -0.85
N TRP A 65 -0.09 -0.16 -0.96
CA TRP A 65 -1.04 0.09 -2.03
C TRP A 65 -2.45 0.01 -1.50
N VAL A 66 -3.35 0.79 -2.11
CA VAL A 66 -4.78 0.77 -1.84
C VAL A 66 -5.53 1.04 -3.14
N THR A 67 -6.72 0.50 -3.25
CA THR A 67 -7.65 0.77 -4.36
C THR A 67 -8.97 1.22 -3.80
N ALA A 68 -9.76 1.96 -4.58
CA ALA A 68 -11.11 2.34 -4.14
C ALA A 68 -11.98 1.11 -3.81
N GLY A 69 -11.83 0.01 -4.56
CA GLY A 69 -12.53 -1.24 -4.26
C GLY A 69 -12.14 -1.87 -2.91
N SER A 70 -10.87 -1.78 -2.52
CA SER A 70 -10.38 -2.30 -1.23
C SER A 70 -10.96 -1.56 -0.02
N LEU A 71 -11.47 -0.34 -0.21
CA LEU A 71 -12.11 0.48 0.83
C LEU A 71 -13.64 0.29 0.87
N GLY A 72 -14.18 -0.68 0.12
CA GLY A 72 -15.61 -0.98 0.11
C GLY A 72 -16.42 -0.15 -0.89
N PHE A 73 -15.80 0.69 -1.71
CA PHE A 73 -16.52 1.33 -2.81
C PHE A 73 -16.87 0.29 -3.88
N SER A 74 -18.16 0.14 -4.19
CA SER A 74 -18.66 -0.79 -5.20
C SER A 74 -19.31 -0.08 -6.39
N GLY A 75 -19.37 -0.77 -7.52
CA GLY A 75 -20.01 -0.30 -8.75
C GLY A 75 -19.40 1.02 -9.28
N PRO A 76 -20.23 1.97 -9.76
CA PRO A 76 -19.75 3.22 -10.35
C PRO A 76 -19.08 4.16 -9.34
N LYS A 77 -19.33 3.97 -8.04
CA LYS A 77 -18.77 4.81 -6.97
C LYS A 77 -17.23 4.71 -6.90
N LYS A 78 -16.63 3.65 -7.44
CA LYS A 78 -15.17 3.41 -7.46
C LYS A 78 -14.38 4.46 -8.26
N ALA A 79 -14.98 5.04 -9.29
CA ALA A 79 -14.33 6.00 -10.17
C ALA A 79 -14.49 7.46 -9.72
N THR A 80 -15.21 7.68 -8.62
CA THR A 80 -15.55 9.03 -8.16
C THR A 80 -14.34 9.74 -7.51
N PRO A 81 -14.28 11.08 -7.58
CA PRO A 81 -13.26 11.87 -6.89
C PRO A 81 -13.23 11.60 -5.38
N PHE A 82 -14.41 11.44 -4.76
CA PHE A 82 -14.52 11.15 -3.33
C PHE A 82 -13.85 9.83 -2.93
N ALA A 83 -14.06 8.77 -3.72
CA ALA A 83 -13.39 7.49 -3.50
C ALA A 83 -11.87 7.62 -3.64
N SER A 84 -11.40 8.45 -4.56
CA SER A 84 -9.98 8.74 -4.75
C SER A 84 -9.34 9.40 -3.52
N SER A 85 -9.97 10.45 -2.98
CA SER A 85 -9.47 11.12 -1.78
C SER A 85 -9.43 10.21 -0.56
N LYS A 86 -10.45 9.34 -0.39
CA LYS A 86 -10.46 8.33 0.69
C LYS A 86 -9.38 7.26 0.49
N THR A 87 -9.07 6.90 -0.75
CA THR A 87 -7.96 5.98 -1.09
C THR A 87 -6.62 6.55 -0.65
N VAL A 88 -6.38 7.84 -0.92
CA VAL A 88 -5.17 8.53 -0.48
C VAL A 88 -5.10 8.66 1.04
N ALA A 89 -6.21 8.99 1.70
CA ALA A 89 -6.27 9.07 3.15
C ALA A 89 -5.87 7.74 3.83
N ALA A 90 -6.41 6.62 3.34
CA ALA A 90 -6.05 5.29 3.83
C ALA A 90 -4.56 4.95 3.60
N ILE A 91 -3.97 5.44 2.51
CA ILE A 91 -2.52 5.27 2.26
C ILE A 91 -1.69 6.12 3.22
N ALA A 92 -2.09 7.37 3.45
CA ALA A 92 -1.44 8.25 4.41
C ALA A 92 -1.41 7.59 5.79
N GLU A 93 -2.53 7.01 6.23
CA GLU A 93 -2.61 6.26 7.49
C GLU A 93 -1.66 5.07 7.55
N LYS A 94 -1.59 4.25 6.49
CA LYS A 94 -0.65 3.11 6.41
C LYS A 94 0.82 3.55 6.45
N LEU A 95 1.10 4.75 5.97
CA LEU A 95 2.46 5.27 5.79
C LEU A 95 2.94 6.20 6.92
N LYS A 96 2.09 6.51 7.91
CA LYS A 96 2.44 7.42 9.03
C LYS A 96 3.79 7.12 9.70
N ASN A 97 4.16 5.84 9.81
CA ASN A 97 5.35 5.41 10.56
C ASN A 97 6.58 5.11 9.70
N THR A 98 6.37 4.76 8.43
CA THR A 98 7.39 4.15 7.54
C THR A 98 7.59 4.91 6.23
N GLY A 99 6.61 5.72 5.82
CA GLY A 99 6.52 6.22 4.46
C GLY A 99 7.38 7.45 4.15
N PRO A 100 7.55 7.73 2.85
CA PRO A 100 8.27 8.88 2.34
C PRO A 100 7.54 10.19 2.62
N ILE A 101 8.31 11.21 2.99
CA ILE A 101 7.85 12.59 3.15
C ILE A 101 7.91 13.29 1.78
N ASP A 102 9.02 13.11 1.07
CA ASP A 102 9.24 13.64 -0.27
C ASP A 102 8.86 12.61 -1.32
N VAL A 103 8.01 13.01 -2.27
CA VAL A 103 7.45 12.07 -3.23
C VAL A 103 7.36 12.61 -4.65
N GLU A 104 7.79 11.76 -5.57
CA GLU A 104 7.58 11.92 -6.99
C GLU A 104 6.25 11.27 -7.38
N VAL A 105 5.32 12.05 -7.92
CA VAL A 105 3.99 11.58 -8.30
C VAL A 105 3.98 11.24 -9.79
N ILE A 106 3.64 10.00 -10.08
CA ILE A 106 3.58 9.44 -11.43
C ILE A 106 2.14 9.03 -11.71
N VAL A 107 1.51 9.71 -12.67
CA VAL A 107 0.10 9.50 -12.99
C VAL A 107 -0.05 8.72 -14.29
N LYS A 108 -0.99 7.78 -14.31
CA LYS A 108 -1.33 6.98 -15.49
C LYS A 108 -2.84 6.96 -15.70
N GLY A 109 -3.28 7.44 -16.85
CA GLY A 109 -4.68 7.46 -17.27
C GLY A 109 -5.41 8.76 -16.96
N VAL A 110 -6.60 8.89 -17.53
CA VAL A 110 -7.43 10.11 -17.55
C VAL A 110 -8.70 10.01 -16.69
N GLY A 111 -8.79 9.00 -15.82
CA GLY A 111 -9.99 8.77 -15.00
C GLY A 111 -10.28 9.91 -14.01
N GLY A 112 -11.56 10.05 -13.62
CA GLY A 112 -12.04 11.16 -12.78
C GLY A 112 -11.40 11.27 -11.39
N GLY A 113 -10.76 10.22 -10.88
CA GLY A 113 -10.03 10.24 -9.63
C GLY A 113 -8.66 10.92 -9.67
N ARG A 114 -8.17 11.33 -10.84
CA ARG A 114 -6.81 11.85 -11.06
C ARG A 114 -6.47 13.09 -10.23
N ASP A 115 -7.17 14.19 -10.47
CA ASP A 115 -6.90 15.48 -9.82
C ASP A 115 -7.17 15.40 -8.30
N SER A 116 -8.27 14.73 -7.93
CA SER A 116 -8.65 14.51 -6.53
C SER A 116 -7.58 13.74 -5.74
N ALA A 117 -6.91 12.76 -6.35
CA ALA A 117 -5.81 12.05 -5.70
C ALA A 117 -4.63 12.97 -5.41
N ILE A 118 -4.21 13.77 -6.40
CA ILE A 118 -3.07 14.69 -6.28
C ILE A 118 -3.35 15.73 -5.18
N ARG A 119 -4.53 16.36 -5.21
CA ARG A 119 -4.94 17.31 -4.17
C ARG A 119 -4.97 16.68 -2.79
N SER A 120 -5.49 15.45 -2.69
CA SER A 120 -5.54 14.74 -1.41
C SER A 120 -4.14 14.42 -0.87
N LEU A 121 -3.15 14.15 -1.72
CA LEU A 121 -1.77 13.92 -1.29
C LEU A 121 -1.18 15.18 -0.63
N ILE A 122 -1.38 16.33 -1.26
CA ILE A 122 -0.95 17.64 -0.71
C ILE A 122 -1.60 17.87 0.66
N ASN A 123 -2.92 17.65 0.76
CA ASN A 123 -3.66 17.84 2.01
C ASN A 123 -3.20 16.93 3.16
N HIS A 124 -2.59 15.78 2.86
CA HIS A 124 -2.10 14.83 3.87
C HIS A 124 -0.61 15.03 4.20
N GLY A 125 0.01 16.12 3.72
CA GLY A 125 1.37 16.51 4.10
C GLY A 125 2.48 15.82 3.31
N PHE A 126 2.17 15.22 2.16
CA PHE A 126 3.20 14.73 1.25
C PHE A 126 3.80 15.89 0.46
N ASN A 127 5.12 16.02 0.46
CA ASN A 127 5.82 17.03 -0.32
C ASN A 127 6.04 16.51 -1.75
N ILE A 128 5.36 17.11 -2.73
CA ILE A 128 5.43 16.68 -4.14
C ILE A 128 6.63 17.34 -4.81
N THR A 129 7.68 16.58 -5.11
CA THR A 129 8.88 17.08 -5.78
C THR A 129 8.69 17.20 -7.29
N THR A 130 8.06 16.19 -7.89
CA THR A 130 7.83 16.12 -9.34
C THR A 130 6.45 15.52 -9.62
N LEU A 131 5.80 16.01 -10.66
CA LEU A 131 4.56 15.46 -11.18
C LEU A 131 4.77 15.06 -12.64
N ARG A 132 4.67 13.76 -12.94
CA ARG A 132 4.83 13.22 -14.30
C ARG A 132 3.59 12.46 -14.75
N ASP A 133 3.14 12.72 -15.97
CA ASP A 133 2.14 11.88 -16.64
C ASP A 133 2.82 10.84 -17.53
N ILE A 134 2.55 9.58 -17.27
CA ILE A 134 3.07 8.43 -18.03
C ILE A 134 1.92 7.67 -18.74
N THR A 135 0.83 8.37 -19.06
CA THR A 135 -0.27 7.78 -19.82
C THR A 135 0.26 7.28 -21.16
N PRO A 136 0.19 5.96 -21.43
CA PRO A 136 0.83 5.39 -22.62
C PRO A 136 0.07 5.79 -23.88
N ILE A 137 0.77 6.39 -24.83
CA ILE A 137 0.26 6.75 -26.16
C ILE A 137 0.87 5.76 -27.16
N PRO A 138 0.07 4.90 -27.83
CA PRO A 138 0.59 3.97 -28.82
C PRO A 138 0.83 4.67 -30.17
N HIS A 139 1.99 4.44 -30.79
CA HIS A 139 2.26 4.89 -32.16
C HIS A 139 1.65 3.91 -33.18
N ASN A 140 0.38 4.13 -33.56
CA ASN A 140 -0.36 3.24 -34.47
C ASN A 140 -0.31 1.76 -34.04
N GLY A 141 -0.56 1.50 -32.75
CA GLY A 141 -0.48 0.18 -32.14
C GLY A 141 -1.62 -0.79 -32.52
N PRO A 142 -1.97 -1.74 -31.66
CA PRO A 142 -2.97 -2.77 -31.98
C PRO A 142 -4.35 -2.17 -32.26
N ARG A 143 -5.12 -2.84 -33.12
CA ARG A 143 -6.49 -2.44 -33.46
C ARG A 143 -7.33 -2.27 -32.17
N PRO A 144 -7.98 -1.11 -31.96
CA PRO A 144 -8.81 -0.88 -30.77
C PRO A 144 -10.01 -1.83 -30.75
N LYS A 145 -10.50 -2.15 -29.53
CA LYS A 145 -11.70 -2.98 -29.37
C LYS A 145 -12.87 -2.34 -30.10
N LYS A 146 -13.67 -3.16 -30.80
CA LYS A 146 -14.87 -2.72 -31.53
C LYS A 146 -15.72 -1.81 -30.61
N PRO A 147 -16.12 -0.61 -31.08
CA PRO A 147 -16.97 0.27 -30.29
C PRO A 147 -18.26 -0.48 -29.93
N ARG A 148 -18.64 -0.41 -28.65
CA ARG A 148 -19.85 -1.08 -28.17
C ARG A 148 -21.05 -0.37 -28.80
N ARG A 149 -21.88 -1.12 -29.52
CA ARG A 149 -23.20 -0.64 -29.96
C ARG A 149 -24.07 -0.55 -28.71
N ILE A 150 -24.64 0.62 -28.47
CA ILE A 150 -25.60 0.87 -27.40
C ILE A 150 -26.97 0.83 -28.02
#